data_AF-F4RDF4-F1
#
_entry.id   AF-F4RDF4-F1
#
_cell.length_a   1.000
_cell.length_b   1.000
_cell.length_c   1.000
_cell.angle_alpha   90.00
_cell.angle_beta   90.00
_cell.angle_gamma   90.00
#
_symmetry.space_group_name_H-M   'P 1'
#
loop_
_entity.id
_entity.type
_entity.pdbx_description
1 polymer ?
#
loop_
_entity_poly.entity_id
_entity_poly.type
_entity_poly.pdbx_seq_one_letter_code
_entity_poly.pdbx_strand_id
1 'polypeptide(L)'
;MPVGGLYGVTEAMAERIADKMLELNQRNITVWLRWCHEVEPLPQFHTSKHMPSQIAPPIPIFKKKWRMVAHAVKSKAPDTYMMWAPNARYGDSIHSIRGGYTPYWPGGDYVDIAALSFYHFGGSSRKNVIPEPTQAVEKLKEFSKLYGMKGKRKPIVIAETSAPYTRSMGSGWGDWGYESEEKIKLAWLKQVFSPAMKYAVPELKAVSWFEIYKKETPPGRWYPKSEDFRLLTGDTSLSRKAAEYLSAEPN
;
A
#
# COMPACT_ATOMS: atom_id res chain seq x y z
N MET A 1 0.04 -14.79 5.42
CA MET A 1 1.47 -15.18 5.27
C MET A 1 1.55 -16.69 5.22
N PRO A 2 2.34 -17.31 4.33
CA PRO A 2 2.53 -18.76 4.32
C PRO A 2 3.09 -19.25 5.66
N VAL A 3 2.76 -20.49 6.04
CA VAL A 3 3.42 -21.17 7.16
C VAL A 3 4.92 -21.27 6.83
N GLY A 4 5.79 -20.76 7.71
CA GLY A 4 7.24 -20.67 7.46
C GLY A 4 7.69 -19.48 6.61
N GLY A 5 6.80 -18.50 6.37
CA GLY A 5 7.13 -17.30 5.59
C GLY A 5 7.50 -17.62 4.13
N LEU A 6 8.41 -16.85 3.54
CA LEU A 6 8.81 -17.08 2.14
C LEU A 6 9.56 -18.39 1.91
N TYR A 7 10.21 -18.95 2.93
CA TYR A 7 10.87 -20.25 2.80
C TYR A 7 9.87 -21.38 2.56
N GLY A 8 8.66 -21.26 3.09
CA GLY A 8 7.56 -22.20 2.86
C GLY A 8 6.92 -22.11 1.47
N VAL A 9 7.34 -21.16 0.62
CA VAL A 9 6.80 -21.03 -0.75
C VAL A 9 7.44 -22.06 -1.67
N THR A 10 6.72 -23.13 -1.99
CA THR A 10 7.15 -24.19 -2.92
C THR A 10 6.58 -24.00 -4.31
N GLU A 11 7.12 -24.71 -5.30
CA GLU A 11 6.57 -24.75 -6.67
C GLU A 11 5.13 -25.24 -6.66
N ALA A 12 4.82 -26.32 -5.92
CA ALA A 12 3.44 -26.80 -5.76
C ALA A 12 2.49 -25.73 -5.19
N MET A 13 2.97 -24.81 -4.36
CA MET A 13 2.13 -23.69 -3.91
C MET A 13 1.99 -22.60 -4.99
N ALA A 14 3.04 -22.30 -5.74
CA ALA A 14 2.95 -21.40 -6.90
C ALA A 14 1.96 -21.93 -7.94
N GLU A 15 2.00 -23.23 -8.23
CA GLU A 15 1.06 -23.91 -9.12
C GLU A 15 -0.38 -23.83 -8.62
N ARG A 16 -0.63 -24.08 -7.33
CA ARG A 16 -1.99 -23.91 -6.77
C ARG A 16 -2.51 -22.48 -6.84
N ILE A 17 -1.63 -21.49 -6.68
CA ILE A 17 -2.00 -20.07 -6.87
C ILE A 17 -2.40 -19.87 -8.34
N ALA A 18 -1.58 -20.34 -9.29
CA ALA A 18 -1.85 -20.22 -10.72
C ALA A 18 -3.13 -20.94 -11.14
N ASP A 19 -3.40 -22.14 -10.63
CA ASP A 19 -4.64 -22.89 -10.90
C ASP A 19 -5.87 -22.10 -10.41
N LYS A 20 -5.77 -21.44 -9.25
CA LYS A 20 -6.87 -20.60 -8.76
C LYS A 20 -7.08 -19.36 -9.63
N MET A 21 -6.01 -18.77 -10.15
CA MET A 21 -6.11 -17.63 -11.07
C MET A 21 -6.72 -18.05 -12.41
N LEU A 22 -6.33 -19.22 -12.92
CA LEU A 22 -6.92 -19.82 -14.13
C LEU A 22 -8.43 -20.06 -13.96
N GLU A 23 -8.88 -20.58 -12.81
CA GLU A 23 -10.30 -20.76 -12.53
C GLU A 23 -11.09 -19.43 -12.63
N LEU A 24 -10.49 -18.31 -12.19
CA LEU A 24 -11.10 -16.99 -12.31
C LEU A 24 -11.07 -16.49 -13.77
N ASN A 25 -9.96 -16.67 -14.48
CA ASN A 25 -9.84 -16.27 -15.88
C ASN A 25 -10.84 -17.04 -16.77
N GLN A 26 -11.08 -18.33 -16.50
CA GLN A 26 -12.11 -19.14 -17.18
C GLN A 26 -13.55 -18.63 -16.96
N ARG A 27 -13.76 -17.75 -15.99
CA ARG A 27 -15.02 -17.03 -15.75
C ARG A 27 -15.01 -15.61 -16.33
N ASN A 28 -14.08 -15.32 -17.24
CA ASN A 28 -13.85 -14.00 -17.83
C ASN A 28 -13.51 -12.91 -16.80
N ILE A 29 -12.90 -13.28 -15.68
CA ILE A 29 -12.43 -12.33 -14.67
C ILE A 29 -10.95 -12.08 -14.89
N THR A 30 -10.60 -10.85 -15.28
CA THR A 30 -9.23 -10.35 -15.24
C THR A 30 -8.80 -10.13 -13.79
N VAL A 31 -7.63 -10.64 -13.41
CA VAL A 31 -7.15 -10.56 -12.03
C VAL A 31 -5.89 -9.71 -11.92
N TRP A 32 -5.81 -8.83 -10.92
CA TRP A 32 -4.56 -8.17 -10.52
C TRP A 32 -4.04 -8.82 -9.25
N LEU A 33 -3.12 -9.78 -9.40
CA LEU A 33 -2.60 -10.56 -8.27
C LEU A 33 -1.55 -9.76 -7.50
N ARG A 34 -1.96 -9.18 -6.36
CA ARG A 34 -1.09 -8.48 -5.42
C ARG A 34 -0.45 -9.42 -4.40
N TRP A 35 0.46 -10.26 -4.88
CA TRP A 35 1.15 -11.25 -4.05
C TRP A 35 2.27 -10.60 -3.22
N CYS A 36 2.46 -11.06 -1.98
CA CYS A 36 3.59 -10.68 -1.13
C CYS A 36 3.89 -9.16 -1.07
N HIS A 37 2.84 -8.37 -0.79
CA HIS A 37 2.92 -6.91 -0.65
C HIS A 37 3.64 -6.50 0.65
N GLU A 38 4.17 -5.27 0.66
CA GLU A 38 4.77 -4.62 1.84
C GLU A 38 5.83 -5.47 2.57
N VAL A 39 6.66 -6.18 1.81
CA VAL A 39 7.71 -7.07 2.34
C VAL A 39 8.94 -6.34 2.87
N GLU A 40 9.06 -5.04 2.63
CA GLU A 40 10.20 -4.27 3.10
C GLU A 40 10.20 -4.24 4.63
N PRO A 41 11.35 -4.50 5.31
CA PRO A 41 11.36 -4.51 6.76
C PRO A 41 11.07 -3.10 7.26
N LEU A 42 10.03 -2.94 8.08
CA LEU A 42 9.82 -1.70 8.80
C LEU A 42 10.90 -1.58 9.88
N PRO A 43 11.66 -0.47 9.96
CA PRO A 43 12.67 -0.28 11.00
C PRO A 43 12.10 -0.28 12.42
N GLN A 44 10.80 -0.10 12.59
CA GLN A 44 10.10 -0.01 13.88
C GLN A 44 9.62 -1.34 14.47
N PHE A 45 9.89 -2.50 13.84
CA PHE A 45 9.49 -3.81 14.39
C PHE A 45 10.42 -4.37 15.49
N HIS A 46 11.41 -3.60 15.95
CA HIS A 46 12.14 -3.91 17.19
C HIS A 46 11.62 -3.01 18.30
N THR A 47 10.65 -3.47 19.11
CA THR A 47 10.42 -3.07 20.53
C THR A 47 9.10 -3.63 21.11
N SER A 48 8.75 -4.88 20.85
CA SER A 48 7.81 -5.57 21.76
C SER A 48 8.23 -7.02 21.97
N LYS A 49 8.37 -7.43 23.24
CA LYS A 49 8.75 -8.79 23.67
C LYS A 49 7.76 -9.89 23.23
N HIS A 50 6.70 -9.56 22.47
CA HIS A 50 5.62 -10.47 22.08
C HIS A 50 5.38 -10.56 20.57
N MET A 51 6.14 -9.84 19.74
CA MET A 51 6.22 -10.13 18.31
C MET A 51 7.69 -10.36 17.97
N PRO A 52 8.11 -11.59 17.59
CA PRO A 52 9.45 -11.77 17.06
C PRO A 52 9.59 -10.80 15.88
N SER A 53 10.65 -10.01 15.90
CA SER A 53 11.01 -9.07 14.85
C SER A 53 10.73 -9.70 13.48
N GLN A 54 9.87 -9.08 12.68
CA GLN A 54 9.73 -9.46 11.28
C GLN A 54 11.07 -9.13 10.59
N ILE A 55 12.01 -10.06 10.65
CA ILE A 55 13.20 -10.03 9.82
C ILE A 55 12.64 -10.19 8.42
N ALA A 56 12.66 -9.12 7.62
CA ALA A 56 12.23 -9.23 6.24
C ALA A 56 13.00 -10.37 5.56
N PRO A 57 12.35 -11.09 4.65
CA PRO A 57 13.01 -12.17 3.95
C PRO A 57 14.26 -11.64 3.26
N PRO A 58 15.36 -12.42 3.22
CA PRO A 58 16.53 -12.02 2.45
C PRO A 58 16.12 -11.66 1.02
N ILE A 59 16.56 -10.51 0.53
CA ILE A 59 16.22 -10.00 -0.81
C ILE A 59 16.35 -11.08 -1.90
N PRO A 60 17.39 -11.93 -1.93
CA PRO A 60 17.49 -13.02 -2.92
C PRO A 60 16.35 -14.04 -2.82
N ILE A 61 15.91 -14.38 -1.60
CA ILE A 61 14.80 -15.29 -1.37
C ILE A 61 13.49 -14.65 -1.84
N PHE A 62 13.26 -13.38 -1.50
CA PHE A 62 12.10 -12.65 -2.01
C PHE A 62 12.03 -12.72 -3.54
N LYS A 63 13.10 -12.30 -4.23
CA LYS A 63 13.13 -12.30 -5.70
C LYS A 63 12.93 -13.70 -6.27
N LYS A 64 13.58 -14.72 -5.71
CA LYS A 64 13.42 -16.11 -6.15
C LYS A 64 11.95 -16.56 -6.05
N LYS A 65 11.29 -16.33 -4.92
CA LYS A 65 9.90 -16.76 -4.70
C LYS A 65 8.89 -15.94 -5.51
N TRP A 66 9.12 -14.64 -5.67
CA TRP A 66 8.33 -13.80 -6.58
C TRP A 66 8.35 -14.34 -8.00
N ARG A 67 9.56 -14.57 -8.53
CA ARG A 67 9.75 -15.05 -9.91
C ARG A 67 9.11 -16.41 -10.12
N MET A 68 9.21 -17.31 -9.14
CA MET A 68 8.55 -18.62 -9.15
C MET A 68 7.02 -18.49 -9.29
N VAL A 69 6.38 -17.66 -8.45
CA VAL A 69 4.92 -17.43 -8.53
C VAL A 69 4.54 -16.73 -9.84
N ALA A 70 5.26 -15.69 -10.22
CA ALA A 70 5.00 -14.96 -11.46
C ALA A 70 5.14 -15.85 -12.70
N HIS A 71 6.12 -16.75 -12.74
CA HIS A 71 6.29 -17.70 -13.84
C HIS A 71 5.10 -18.66 -13.93
N ALA A 72 4.70 -19.30 -12.82
CA ALA A 72 3.56 -20.21 -12.79
C ALA A 72 2.24 -19.53 -13.18
N VAL A 73 2.00 -18.31 -12.69
CA VAL A 73 0.79 -17.54 -13.03
C VAL A 73 0.79 -17.17 -14.51
N LYS A 74 1.90 -16.64 -15.04
CA LYS A 74 1.98 -16.23 -16.45
C LYS A 74 1.88 -17.41 -17.42
N SER A 75 2.33 -18.60 -17.04
CA SER A 75 2.25 -19.78 -17.91
C SER A 75 0.84 -20.38 -17.97
N LYS A 76 0.04 -20.25 -16.90
CA LYS A 76 -1.28 -20.89 -16.79
C LYS A 76 -2.47 -19.94 -16.89
N ALA A 77 -2.33 -18.70 -16.42
CA ALA A 77 -3.43 -17.76 -16.21
C ALA A 77 -3.12 -16.41 -16.90
N PRO A 78 -3.23 -16.34 -18.24
CA PRO A 78 -2.75 -15.20 -19.03
C PRO A 78 -3.52 -13.89 -18.78
N ASP A 79 -4.77 -13.96 -18.29
CA ASP A 79 -5.57 -12.78 -17.92
C ASP A 79 -5.35 -12.36 -16.45
N THR A 80 -4.21 -12.80 -15.87
CA THR A 80 -3.78 -12.41 -14.53
C THR A 80 -2.50 -11.60 -14.58
N TYR A 81 -2.57 -10.37 -14.08
CA TYR A 81 -1.47 -9.42 -14.01
C TYR A 81 -0.79 -9.48 -12.65
N MET A 82 0.53 -9.66 -12.63
CA MET A 82 1.33 -9.62 -11.41
C MET A 82 1.53 -8.17 -10.96
N MET A 83 0.95 -7.81 -9.80
CA MET A 83 1.01 -6.46 -9.24
C MET A 83 1.98 -6.39 -8.06
N TRP A 84 3.13 -5.71 -8.24
CA TRP A 84 4.14 -5.51 -7.20
C TRP A 84 3.83 -4.24 -6.40
N ALA A 85 3.56 -4.39 -5.10
CA ALA A 85 3.09 -3.31 -4.22
C ALA A 85 3.94 -3.21 -2.93
N PRO A 86 5.14 -2.61 -3.00
CA PRO A 86 5.90 -2.23 -1.82
C PRO A 86 5.18 -1.19 -0.96
N ASN A 87 5.66 -1.00 0.28
CA ASN A 87 5.28 0.13 1.11
C ASN A 87 6.06 1.41 0.73
N ALA A 88 5.39 2.57 0.76
CA ALA A 88 5.90 3.85 0.26
C ALA A 88 7.08 4.47 1.01
N ARG A 89 7.41 4.01 2.24
CA ARG A 89 8.72 4.17 2.92
C ARG A 89 8.60 4.01 4.43
N TYR A 90 9.62 3.36 5.01
CA TYR A 90 10.02 3.60 6.40
C TYR A 90 11.55 3.69 6.60
N GLY A 91 12.37 3.75 5.55
CA GLY A 91 13.85 3.81 5.63
C GLY A 91 14.47 5.18 5.33
N ASP A 92 15.80 5.27 5.47
CA ASP A 92 16.58 6.49 5.17
C ASP A 92 16.50 6.89 3.68
N SER A 93 16.28 5.94 2.78
CA SER A 93 16.14 6.17 1.34
C SER A 93 15.31 5.06 0.65
N ILE A 94 14.94 5.27 -0.61
CA ILE A 94 14.32 4.24 -1.48
C ILE A 94 15.22 3.02 -1.74
N HIS A 95 16.53 3.14 -1.47
CA HIS A 95 17.53 2.08 -1.61
C HIS A 95 17.85 1.37 -0.30
N SER A 96 17.34 1.88 0.82
CA SER A 96 17.62 1.30 2.13
C SER A 96 17.11 -0.14 2.19
N ILE A 97 17.96 -1.05 2.66
CA ILE A 97 17.60 -2.46 2.89
C ILE A 97 16.40 -2.56 3.85
N ARG A 98 16.31 -1.61 4.79
CA ARG A 98 15.18 -1.41 5.69
C ARG A 98 14.30 -0.27 5.20
N GLY A 99 13.05 -0.59 4.89
CA GLY A 99 12.03 0.38 4.50
C GLY A 99 12.19 1.05 3.13
N GLY A 100 13.17 0.63 2.30
CA GLY A 100 13.29 1.00 0.90
C GLY A 100 12.88 -0.14 -0.02
N TYR A 101 12.22 0.17 -1.12
CA TYR A 101 11.58 -0.82 -2.00
C TYR A 101 12.42 -1.24 -3.20
N THR A 102 13.38 -0.42 -3.64
CA THR A 102 14.19 -0.74 -4.82
C THR A 102 14.99 -2.05 -4.69
N PRO A 103 15.52 -2.45 -3.52
CA PRO A 103 16.22 -3.73 -3.38
C PRO A 103 15.30 -4.92 -3.65
N TYR A 104 13.99 -4.78 -3.39
CA TYR A 104 12.98 -5.81 -3.56
C TYR A 104 12.38 -5.85 -4.96
N TRP A 105 12.79 -5.00 -5.91
CA TRP A 105 12.31 -5.09 -7.29
C TRP A 105 12.67 -6.46 -7.93
N PRO A 106 11.68 -7.29 -8.34
CA PRO A 106 11.95 -8.65 -8.81
C PRO A 106 12.39 -8.73 -10.28
N GLY A 107 12.18 -7.66 -11.06
CA GLY A 107 12.52 -7.58 -12.48
C GLY A 107 11.30 -7.25 -13.35
N GLY A 108 11.53 -6.56 -14.47
CA GLY A 108 10.44 -6.08 -15.34
C GLY A 108 9.62 -7.18 -16.00
N ASP A 109 10.21 -8.36 -16.22
CA ASP A 109 9.51 -9.49 -16.86
C ASP A 109 8.52 -10.18 -15.92
N TYR A 110 8.66 -9.97 -14.61
CA TYR A 110 7.86 -10.62 -13.57
C TYR A 110 6.82 -9.71 -12.92
N VAL A 111 6.71 -8.47 -13.41
CA VAL A 111 5.79 -7.45 -12.88
C VAL A 111 5.05 -6.83 -14.04
N ASP A 112 3.73 -6.86 -14.00
CA ASP A 112 2.89 -6.25 -15.02
C ASP A 112 2.40 -4.86 -14.56
N ILE A 113 2.15 -4.70 -13.26
CA ILE A 113 1.72 -3.44 -12.65
C ILE A 113 2.67 -3.08 -11.49
N ALA A 114 3.21 -1.86 -11.52
CA ALA A 114 3.98 -1.34 -10.40
C ALA A 114 3.05 -0.50 -9.52
N ALA A 115 2.87 -0.93 -8.29
CA ALA A 115 1.94 -0.30 -7.36
C ALA A 115 2.63 0.13 -6.07
N LEU A 116 1.96 0.96 -5.28
CA LEU A 116 2.48 1.45 -4.01
C LEU A 116 1.39 1.40 -2.94
N SER A 117 1.71 0.83 -1.78
CA SER A 117 0.92 1.04 -0.56
C SER A 117 1.40 2.33 0.10
N PHE A 118 0.58 3.38 0.08
CA PHE A 118 0.96 4.68 0.59
C PHE A 118 -0.15 5.36 1.39
N TYR A 119 0.12 5.62 2.66
CA TYR A 119 -0.79 6.24 3.60
C TYR A 119 -0.21 7.52 4.19
N HIS A 120 -1.06 8.44 4.61
CA HIS A 120 -0.67 9.54 5.49
C HIS A 120 -0.99 9.20 6.94
N PHE A 121 0.02 8.73 7.68
CA PHE A 121 -0.12 8.42 9.10
C PHE A 121 0.20 9.60 10.04
N GLY A 122 0.72 10.73 9.56
CA GLY A 122 1.27 11.76 10.46
C GLY A 122 2.53 11.30 11.21
N GLY A 123 3.39 10.54 10.52
CA GLY A 123 4.66 10.01 11.03
C GLY A 123 4.54 8.72 11.84
N SER A 124 5.66 8.21 12.35
CA SER A 124 5.72 6.95 13.12
C SER A 124 4.85 6.98 14.39
N SER A 125 4.68 8.16 14.97
CA SER A 125 3.84 8.39 16.15
C SER A 125 2.34 8.35 15.88
N ARG A 126 1.95 8.28 14.60
CA ARG A 126 0.58 8.33 14.11
C ARG A 126 -0.21 9.53 14.62
N LYS A 127 0.26 10.73 14.28
CA LYS A 127 -0.33 11.99 14.76
C LYS A 127 -1.49 12.42 13.87
N ASN A 128 -2.52 12.99 14.48
CA ASN A 128 -3.64 13.64 13.78
C ASN A 128 -3.21 15.02 13.26
N VAL A 129 -2.41 15.03 12.20
CA VAL A 129 -1.91 16.24 11.53
C VAL A 129 -2.29 16.20 10.05
N ILE A 130 -2.48 17.37 9.45
CA ILE A 130 -2.73 17.49 8.01
C ILE A 130 -1.49 17.03 7.23
N PRO A 131 -1.63 16.31 6.10
CA PRO A 131 -0.51 15.99 5.22
C PRO A 131 0.11 17.26 4.63
N GLU A 132 1.43 17.24 4.42
CA GLU A 132 2.10 18.32 3.68
C GLU A 132 1.45 18.50 2.30
N PRO A 133 1.32 19.74 1.77
CA PRO A 133 0.44 20.04 0.62
C PRO A 133 0.66 19.21 -0.66
N THR A 134 1.87 18.70 -0.90
CA THR A 134 2.23 17.91 -2.10
C THR A 134 2.72 16.50 -1.78
N GLN A 135 2.52 16.04 -0.54
CA GLN A 135 3.05 14.78 -0.05
C GLN A 135 2.68 13.58 -0.93
N ALA A 136 1.40 13.45 -1.31
CA ALA A 136 0.93 12.36 -2.16
C ALA A 136 1.56 12.43 -3.55
N VAL A 137 1.48 13.61 -4.17
CA VAL A 137 1.89 13.87 -5.55
C VAL A 137 3.39 13.64 -5.73
N GLU A 138 4.23 14.23 -4.88
CA GLU A 138 5.68 14.10 -5.02
C GLU A 138 6.16 12.66 -4.77
N LYS A 139 5.53 11.93 -3.84
CA LYS A 139 5.88 10.53 -3.61
C LYS A 139 5.52 9.64 -4.81
N LEU A 140 4.32 9.79 -5.36
CA LEU A 140 3.90 8.99 -6.51
C LEU A 140 4.70 9.36 -7.77
N LYS A 141 5.06 10.63 -7.94
CA LYS A 141 5.96 11.10 -9.00
C LYS A 141 7.36 10.49 -8.89
N GLU A 142 7.93 10.42 -7.68
CA GLU A 142 9.20 9.75 -7.43
C GLU A 142 9.13 8.26 -7.79
N PHE A 143 8.06 7.57 -7.36
CA PHE A 143 7.84 6.15 -7.68
C PHE A 143 7.66 5.93 -9.18
N SER A 144 6.87 6.78 -9.84
CA SER A 144 6.64 6.75 -11.29
C SER A 144 7.92 6.98 -12.09
N LYS A 145 8.82 7.87 -11.65
CA LYS A 145 10.12 8.05 -12.30
C LYS A 145 10.92 6.73 -12.39
N LEU A 146 10.80 5.87 -11.38
CA LEU A 146 11.52 4.59 -11.32
C LEU A 146 10.81 3.49 -12.11
N TYR A 147 9.50 3.36 -11.97
CA TYR A 147 8.75 2.20 -12.47
C TYR A 147 7.74 2.52 -13.56
N GLY A 148 7.30 3.76 -13.67
CA GLY A 148 6.37 4.29 -14.66
C GLY A 148 6.96 4.31 -16.08
N MET A 149 6.33 5.06 -16.97
CA MET A 149 6.62 5.06 -18.41
C MET A 149 8.07 5.45 -18.74
N LYS A 150 8.68 6.35 -17.97
CA LYS A 150 10.08 6.76 -18.14
C LYS A 150 11.09 5.82 -17.47
N GLY A 151 10.62 4.95 -16.57
CA GLY A 151 11.42 4.03 -15.79
C GLY A 151 11.35 2.61 -16.31
N LYS A 152 10.57 1.75 -15.65
CA LYS A 152 10.37 0.34 -16.04
C LYS A 152 9.18 0.10 -16.96
N ARG A 153 8.55 1.16 -17.48
CA ARG A 153 7.42 1.14 -18.41
C ARG A 153 6.23 0.36 -17.87
N LYS A 154 5.93 0.52 -16.58
CA LYS A 154 4.78 -0.11 -15.94
C LYS A 154 3.66 0.91 -15.71
N PRO A 155 2.38 0.52 -15.82
CA PRO A 155 1.30 1.31 -15.26
C PRO A 155 1.51 1.47 -13.76
N ILE A 156 1.10 2.61 -13.22
CA ILE A 156 1.20 2.93 -11.80
C ILE A 156 -0.16 2.75 -11.14
N VAL A 157 -0.17 2.17 -9.94
CA VAL A 157 -1.37 2.01 -9.11
C VAL A 157 -1.06 2.40 -7.67
N ILE A 158 -1.98 3.07 -6.99
CA ILE A 158 -1.95 3.17 -5.53
C ILE A 158 -2.72 1.95 -5.01
N ALA A 159 -2.00 0.91 -4.63
CA ALA A 159 -2.58 -0.38 -4.24
C ALA A 159 -3.29 -0.32 -2.89
N GLU A 160 -2.88 0.59 -2.03
CA GLU A 160 -3.52 0.90 -0.76
C GLU A 160 -3.26 2.35 -0.40
N THR A 161 -4.28 3.07 0.09
CA THR A 161 -4.12 4.40 0.66
C THR A 161 -5.24 4.74 1.63
N SER A 162 -4.95 5.66 2.55
CA SER A 162 -5.90 6.38 3.39
C SER A 162 -5.10 7.39 4.24
N ALA A 163 -5.81 8.25 4.96
CA ALA A 163 -5.27 9.08 6.02
C ALA A 163 -6.04 8.76 7.32
N PRO A 164 -5.61 7.73 8.08
CA PRO A 164 -6.36 7.30 9.26
C PRO A 164 -6.43 8.40 10.32
N TYR A 165 -7.56 8.42 11.04
CA TYR A 165 -7.70 9.23 12.24
C TYR A 165 -7.50 8.37 13.48
N THR A 166 -6.52 8.74 14.31
CA THR A 166 -6.17 7.98 15.50
C THR A 166 -6.97 8.47 16.70
N ARG A 167 -7.60 7.55 17.41
CA ARG A 167 -8.33 7.82 18.67
C ARG A 167 -7.76 7.01 19.83
N SER A 168 -7.75 7.60 21.01
CA SER A 168 -7.56 6.86 22.26
C SER A 168 -8.79 5.99 22.52
N MET A 169 -8.63 4.70 22.77
CA MET A 169 -9.75 3.82 23.09
C MET A 169 -10.32 4.06 24.49
N GLY A 170 -9.52 4.59 25.42
CA GLY A 170 -9.97 4.85 26.78
C GLY A 170 -10.88 6.08 26.87
N SER A 171 -10.60 7.12 26.08
CA SER A 171 -11.29 8.41 26.17
C SER A 171 -12.11 8.76 24.92
N GLY A 172 -11.91 8.06 23.81
CA GLY A 172 -12.56 8.34 22.51
C GLY A 172 -12.05 9.58 21.78
N TRP A 173 -11.26 10.42 22.46
CA TRP A 173 -10.68 11.64 21.90
C TRP A 173 -9.65 11.33 20.83
N GLY A 174 -9.53 12.27 19.89
CA GLY A 174 -8.40 12.30 18.95
C GLY A 174 -7.08 12.23 19.71
N ASP A 175 -6.18 11.41 19.21
CA ASP A 175 -4.81 11.35 19.72
C ASP A 175 -4.02 12.62 19.35
N TRP A 176 -2.74 12.66 19.72
CA TRP A 176 -1.84 13.79 19.49
C TRP A 176 -1.89 14.33 18.06
N GLY A 177 -1.94 15.65 17.92
CA GLY A 177 -2.20 16.36 16.67
C GLY A 177 -3.55 17.06 16.77
N TYR A 178 -3.58 18.37 16.54
CA TYR A 178 -4.73 19.21 16.87
C TYR A 178 -5.73 19.34 15.71
N GLU A 179 -5.64 18.48 14.69
CA GLU A 179 -6.47 18.57 13.50
C GLU A 179 -7.64 17.59 13.53
N SER A 180 -8.71 17.96 12.81
CA SER A 180 -9.90 17.13 12.71
C SER A 180 -9.72 16.01 11.68
N GLU A 181 -10.42 14.90 11.91
CA GLU A 181 -10.54 13.79 10.97
C GLU A 181 -10.91 14.26 9.56
N GLU A 182 -11.88 15.17 9.48
CA GLU A 182 -12.31 15.78 8.23
C GLU A 182 -11.18 16.48 7.49
N LYS A 183 -10.44 17.39 8.16
CA LYS A 183 -9.38 18.14 7.50
C LYS A 183 -8.26 17.24 7.00
N ILE A 184 -7.86 16.25 7.80
CA ILE A 184 -6.79 15.31 7.46
C ILE A 184 -7.18 14.48 6.23
N LYS A 185 -8.37 13.87 6.26
CA LYS A 185 -8.85 12.98 5.20
C LYS A 185 -9.17 13.73 3.91
N LEU A 186 -9.81 14.90 4.00
CA LEU A 186 -10.09 15.71 2.82
C LEU A 186 -8.82 16.30 2.20
N ALA A 187 -7.83 16.70 3.00
CA ALA A 187 -6.55 17.16 2.47
C ALA A 187 -5.83 16.05 1.70
N TRP A 188 -5.82 14.81 2.23
CA TRP A 188 -5.24 13.67 1.54
C TRP A 188 -6.00 13.29 0.26
N LEU A 189 -7.34 13.20 0.35
CA LEU A 189 -8.22 12.93 -0.79
C LEU A 189 -7.95 13.91 -1.94
N LYS A 190 -7.88 15.21 -1.62
CA LYS A 190 -7.63 16.28 -2.59
C LYS A 190 -6.26 16.17 -3.25
N GLN A 191 -5.24 15.63 -2.59
CA GLN A 191 -3.95 15.38 -3.25
C GLN A 191 -4.02 14.16 -4.16
N VAL A 192 -4.58 13.04 -3.69
CA VAL A 192 -4.63 11.77 -4.42
C VAL A 192 -5.44 11.86 -5.72
N PHE A 193 -6.56 12.58 -5.70
CA PHE A 193 -7.44 12.74 -6.87
C PHE A 193 -7.33 14.12 -7.54
N SER A 194 -6.25 14.87 -7.28
CA SER A 194 -6.03 16.18 -7.91
C SER A 194 -5.71 16.09 -9.41
N PRO A 195 -6.01 17.15 -10.19
CA PRO A 195 -5.41 17.35 -11.51
C PRO A 195 -3.87 17.31 -11.50
N ALA A 196 -3.25 17.80 -10.42
CA ALA A 196 -1.80 17.75 -10.25
C ALA A 196 -1.26 16.31 -10.19
N MET A 197 -1.97 15.38 -9.54
CA MET A 197 -1.61 13.96 -9.56
C MET A 197 -1.66 13.39 -10.98
N LYS A 198 -2.75 13.66 -11.72
CA LYS A 198 -2.90 13.22 -13.12
C LYS A 198 -1.79 13.76 -14.02
N TYR A 199 -1.40 15.02 -13.83
CA TYR A 199 -0.31 15.64 -14.58
C TYR A 199 1.06 15.05 -14.20
N ALA A 200 1.31 14.83 -12.91
CA ALA A 200 2.58 14.30 -12.42
C ALA A 200 2.79 12.82 -12.75
N VAL A 201 1.71 12.03 -12.77
CA VAL A 201 1.72 10.57 -13.00
C VAL A 201 0.60 10.20 -13.99
N PRO A 202 0.74 10.54 -15.29
CA PRO A 202 -0.28 10.27 -16.30
C PRO A 202 -0.57 8.78 -16.52
N GLU A 203 0.32 7.90 -16.07
CA GLU A 203 0.15 6.45 -16.10
C GLU A 203 -0.50 5.86 -14.84
N LEU A 204 -0.99 6.68 -13.91
CA LEU A 204 -1.78 6.22 -12.77
C LEU A 204 -3.11 5.63 -13.28
N LYS A 205 -3.36 4.34 -13.00
CA LYS A 205 -4.53 3.61 -13.51
C LYS A 205 -5.59 3.29 -12.47
N ALA A 206 -5.20 3.21 -11.21
CA ALA A 206 -6.13 2.88 -10.14
C ALA A 206 -5.63 3.37 -8.78
N VAL A 207 -6.59 3.58 -7.89
CA VAL A 207 -6.38 3.93 -6.49
C VAL A 207 -7.31 3.06 -5.66
N SER A 208 -6.78 2.33 -4.67
CA SER A 208 -7.58 1.59 -3.71
C SER A 208 -7.50 2.27 -2.35
N TRP A 209 -8.64 2.78 -1.89
CA TRP A 209 -8.78 3.35 -0.56
C TRP A 209 -9.09 2.26 0.47
N PHE A 210 -8.38 2.28 1.60
CA PHE A 210 -8.57 1.31 2.66
C PHE A 210 -9.73 1.73 3.58
N GLU A 211 -10.90 1.12 3.41
CA GLU A 211 -12.16 1.44 4.10
C GLU A 211 -12.40 0.55 5.33
N ILE A 212 -11.48 0.57 6.32
CA ILE A 212 -11.61 -0.26 7.52
C ILE A 212 -11.40 0.57 8.79
N TYR A 213 -12.20 0.31 9.82
CA TYR A 213 -11.91 0.73 11.19
C TYR A 213 -11.14 -0.38 11.91
N LYS A 214 -9.96 -0.06 12.46
CA LYS A 214 -9.10 -1.04 13.14
C LYS A 214 -8.89 -0.65 14.60
N LYS A 215 -9.05 -1.63 15.48
CA LYS A 215 -8.53 -1.55 16.86
C LYS A 215 -7.09 -2.02 16.83
N GLU A 216 -6.15 -1.09 16.73
CA GLU A 216 -4.73 -1.40 16.75
C GLU A 216 -3.95 -0.35 17.54
N THR A 217 -3.00 -0.82 18.35
CA THR A 217 -2.09 0.07 19.07
C THR A 217 -0.83 0.24 18.23
N PRO A 218 -0.42 1.48 17.90
CA PRO A 218 0.79 1.71 17.13
C PRO A 218 2.02 1.17 17.87
N PRO A 219 3.04 0.68 17.14
CA PRO A 219 4.30 0.24 17.74
C PRO A 219 4.89 1.30 18.69
N GLY A 220 5.40 0.86 19.84
CA GLY A 220 6.04 1.75 20.83
C GLY A 220 5.08 2.54 21.72
N ARG A 221 3.78 2.24 21.71
CA ARG A 221 2.79 2.85 22.62
C ARG A 221 2.11 1.80 23.50
N TRP A 222 1.80 2.23 24.73
CA TRP A 222 1.29 1.34 25.79
C TRP A 222 -0.23 1.40 25.98
N TYR A 223 -0.89 2.45 25.47
CA TYR A 223 -2.33 2.65 25.63
C TYR A 223 -3.09 2.20 24.37
N PRO A 224 -4.21 1.47 24.50
CA PRO A 224 -5.00 1.01 23.37
C PRO A 224 -5.53 2.16 22.50
N LYS A 225 -5.43 1.98 21.18
CA LYS A 225 -5.92 2.94 20.19
C LYS A 225 -6.80 2.30 19.13
N SER A 226 -7.45 3.15 18.36
CA SER A 226 -8.07 2.79 17.09
C SER A 226 -7.64 3.72 15.98
N GLU A 227 -7.60 3.17 14.77
CA GLU A 227 -7.35 3.88 13.53
C GLU A 227 -8.59 3.78 12.66
N ASP A 228 -9.20 4.91 12.32
CA ASP A 228 -10.30 4.95 11.37
C ASP A 228 -9.79 5.34 9.99
N PHE A 229 -9.67 4.36 9.08
CA PHE A 229 -9.22 4.60 7.71
C PHE A 229 -10.38 4.95 6.76
N ARG A 230 -11.64 4.80 7.20
CA ARG A 230 -12.82 4.93 6.35
C ARG A 230 -13.04 6.36 5.91
N LEU A 231 -13.32 6.58 4.64
CA LEU A 231 -13.70 7.86 4.10
C LEU A 231 -15.18 7.88 3.76
N LEU A 232 -15.67 6.86 3.07
CA LEU A 232 -17.05 6.79 2.58
C LEU A 232 -17.98 5.98 3.49
N THR A 233 -17.42 5.07 4.29
CA THR A 233 -18.18 4.19 5.21
C THR A 233 -18.04 4.59 6.69
N GLY A 234 -17.47 5.77 6.94
CA GLY A 234 -17.15 6.30 8.26
C GLY A 234 -18.13 7.38 8.71
N ASP A 235 -17.59 8.51 9.21
CA ASP A 235 -18.38 9.67 9.60
C ASP A 235 -19.23 10.20 8.44
N THR A 236 -20.53 10.34 8.64
CA THR A 236 -21.49 10.66 7.56
C THR A 236 -21.28 12.07 6.98
N SER A 237 -20.87 13.04 7.81
CA SER A 237 -20.62 14.41 7.33
C SER A 237 -19.38 14.46 6.44
N LEU A 238 -18.30 13.80 6.89
CA LEU A 238 -17.08 13.65 6.09
C LEU A 238 -17.35 12.86 4.80
N SER A 239 -18.05 11.73 4.88
CA SER A 239 -18.38 10.92 3.70
C SER A 239 -19.16 11.71 2.65
N ARG A 240 -20.08 12.57 3.07
CA ARG A 240 -20.81 13.47 2.16
C ARG A 240 -19.86 14.44 1.45
N LYS A 241 -19.01 15.15 2.20
CA LYS A 241 -18.03 16.10 1.63
C LYS A 241 -17.03 15.41 0.68
N ALA A 242 -16.62 14.19 1.00
CA ALA A 242 -15.75 13.38 0.15
C ALA A 242 -16.45 12.99 -1.16
N ALA A 243 -17.71 12.55 -1.09
CA ALA A 243 -18.51 12.21 -2.26
C ALA A 243 -18.75 13.44 -3.16
N GLU A 244 -19.09 14.60 -2.56
CA GLU A 244 -19.23 15.87 -3.28
C GLU A 244 -17.95 16.20 -4.07
N TYR A 245 -16.78 16.13 -3.41
CA TYR A 245 -15.50 16.37 -4.08
C TYR A 245 -15.22 15.40 -5.23
N LEU A 246 -15.48 14.10 -5.04
CA LEU A 246 -15.25 13.07 -6.06
C LEU A 246 -16.22 13.13 -7.24
N SER A 247 -17.42 13.69 -7.02
CA SER A 247 -18.45 13.87 -8.05
C SER A 247 -18.33 15.17 -8.82
N ALA A 248 -17.57 16.14 -8.31
CA ALA A 248 -17.36 17.41 -8.98
C ALA A 248 -16.58 17.18 -10.29
N GLU A 249 -17.03 17.81 -11.38
CA GLU A 249 -16.29 17.75 -12.63
C GLU A 249 -14.89 18.34 -12.43
N PRO A 250 -13.85 17.72 -13.01
CA PRO A 250 -12.51 18.28 -12.95
C PRO A 250 -12.48 19.60 -13.71
N ASN A 251 -12.36 20.72 -12.97
CA ASN A 251 -12.02 22.03 -13.53
C ASN A 251 -10.65 22.01 -14.21
#